data_AF-A0A2D8FC82-F1
#
_entry.id   AF-A0A2D8FC82-F1
#
_cell.length_a   1.000
_cell.length_b   1.000
_cell.length_c   1.000
_cell.angle_alpha   90.00
_cell.angle_beta   90.00
_cell.angle_gamma   90.00
#
_symmetry.space_group_name_H-M   'P 1'
#
loop_
_entity.id
_entity.type
_entity.pdbx_description
1 polymer ?
#
loop_
_entity_poly.entity_id
_entity_poly.type
_entity_poly.pdbx_seq_one_letter_code
_entity_poly.pdbx_strand_id
1 'polypeptide(L)'
;MGLPKVSSQLGFLIPSKNFSKNTTPEKPDYSEKNFWAALPSLDNDSNLIPTEYFTEGVSKKADCFFVHPTGFFLDDWNGDISKMSSASDRVRLTLATQASAFNEGCEIYAPFYRQATYSAIVSDQGVNSIMALDLAYEDVLNSFKHYRENYNKSKPLVLAAHSQGALHCQRLLSEPSLKEFFKENLVAAYLIGYPLDAQIIKEIGFKTSSSPDDINCIVQYGAVGEGARNITLGGIRERLKFWLYGNGGYHLRGVESLTSTNPAMWQTSSEWQKVPANSFIMPKIKGQNIFFDFAAKEACQFEINNIRVAENQDIEARVRADGLLETRGNTIKRILKKNVNGSLDLHIWDYQLFWGSIRANASKRISKFLQCN
;
A
#
# COMPACT_ATOMS: atom_id res chain seq x y z
N MET A 1 7.68 -12.62 -28.62
CA MET A 1 8.95 -11.98 -28.25
C MET A 1 9.35 -12.52 -26.88
N GLY A 2 10.49 -13.23 -26.81
CA GLY A 2 11.00 -13.76 -25.54
C GLY A 2 11.49 -12.62 -24.66
N LEU A 3 11.09 -12.62 -23.38
CA LEU A 3 11.62 -11.73 -22.37
C LEU A 3 13.13 -12.01 -22.19
N PRO A 4 13.97 -10.99 -21.96
CA PRO A 4 15.39 -11.21 -21.69
C PRO A 4 15.54 -12.12 -20.46
N LYS A 5 16.48 -13.07 -20.54
CA LYS A 5 16.89 -13.91 -19.42
C LYS A 5 17.30 -13.00 -18.27
N VAL A 6 16.45 -12.90 -17.24
CA VAL A 6 16.81 -12.26 -15.98
C VAL A 6 17.85 -13.16 -15.34
N SER A 7 19.11 -12.75 -15.41
CA SER A 7 20.20 -13.44 -14.71
C SER A 7 19.88 -13.43 -13.20
N SER A 8 20.24 -14.53 -12.54
CA SER A 8 19.99 -14.85 -11.14
C SER A 8 20.77 -13.97 -10.13
N GLN A 9 20.82 -12.65 -10.34
CA GLN A 9 21.46 -11.66 -9.48
C GLN A 9 20.60 -10.40 -9.32
N LEU A 10 19.33 -10.54 -8.94
CA LEU A 10 18.56 -9.42 -8.40
C LEU A 10 18.98 -9.15 -6.95
N GLY A 11 20.19 -8.62 -6.76
CA GLY A 11 20.55 -7.95 -5.51
C GLY A 11 19.99 -6.53 -5.59
N PHE A 12 19.07 -6.16 -4.70
CA PHE A 12 18.65 -4.76 -4.59
C PHE A 12 19.85 -3.90 -4.17
N LEU A 13 19.92 -2.68 -4.70
CA LEU A 13 21.03 -1.79 -4.42
C LEU A 13 21.00 -1.34 -2.95
N ILE A 14 22.08 -1.63 -2.23
CA ILE A 14 22.31 -1.12 -0.89
C ILE A 14 23.19 0.12 -1.03
N PRO A 15 22.80 1.27 -0.47
CA PRO A 15 23.63 2.47 -0.49
C PRO A 15 25.03 2.19 0.06
N SER A 16 26.05 2.65 -0.67
CA SER A 16 27.46 2.44 -0.29
C SER A 16 27.93 3.35 0.84
N LYS A 17 27.24 4.48 1.05
CA LYS A 17 27.55 5.47 2.08
C LYS A 17 26.55 5.36 3.23
N ASN A 18 26.98 5.71 4.43
CA ASN A 18 26.06 5.86 5.56
C ASN A 18 25.06 6.98 5.32
N PHE A 19 23.89 6.87 5.95
CA PHE A 19 22.88 7.92 5.94
C PHE A 19 23.47 9.23 6.49
N SER A 20 23.20 10.33 5.81
CA SER A 20 23.57 11.67 6.27
C SER A 20 22.45 12.66 5.99
N LYS A 21 22.06 13.42 7.01
CA LYS A 21 21.07 14.50 6.88
C LYS A 21 21.51 15.60 5.91
N ASN A 22 22.81 15.72 5.64
CA ASN A 22 23.35 16.74 4.74
C ASN A 22 23.29 16.33 3.26
N THR A 23 22.93 15.08 2.96
CA THR A 23 22.87 14.55 1.60
C THR A 23 21.47 14.06 1.24
N THR A 24 20.45 14.37 2.05
CA THR A 24 19.07 14.01 1.76
C THR A 24 18.49 14.92 0.68
N PRO A 25 17.54 14.44 -0.14
CA PRO A 25 16.80 15.30 -1.05
C PRO A 25 16.08 16.44 -0.32
N GLU A 26 15.74 17.50 -1.08
CA GLU A 26 15.05 18.68 -0.55
C GLU A 26 13.72 18.30 0.12
N LYS A 27 13.39 19.03 1.20
CA LYS A 27 12.15 18.81 1.93
C LYS A 27 10.96 19.30 1.10
N PRO A 28 9.89 18.49 0.91
CA PRO A 28 8.71 18.93 0.19
C PRO A 28 7.92 20.01 0.93
N ASP A 29 7.35 20.96 0.19
CA ASP A 29 6.37 21.94 0.70
C ASP A 29 4.95 21.52 0.31
N TYR A 30 4.20 20.95 1.26
CA TYR A 30 2.86 20.44 1.00
C TYR A 30 1.80 21.53 0.75
N SER A 31 2.12 22.82 0.89
CA SER A 31 1.26 23.90 0.39
C SER A 31 1.24 23.97 -1.13
N GLU A 32 2.28 23.43 -1.79
CA GLU A 32 2.36 23.39 -3.25
C GLU A 32 1.77 22.10 -3.81
N LYS A 33 0.88 22.25 -4.81
CA LYS A 33 0.23 21.11 -5.49
C LYS A 33 1.22 20.13 -6.13
N ASN A 34 2.45 20.55 -6.41
CA ASN A 34 3.44 19.69 -7.06
C ASN A 34 3.99 18.57 -6.18
N PHE A 35 3.93 18.71 -4.85
CA PHE A 35 4.32 17.65 -3.92
C PHE A 35 3.20 16.67 -3.59
N TRP A 36 2.07 16.77 -4.30
CA TRP A 36 0.98 15.82 -4.22
C TRP A 36 0.93 14.95 -5.48
N ALA A 37 0.92 13.63 -5.28
CA ALA A 37 0.70 12.65 -6.32
C ALA A 37 -0.79 12.60 -6.72
N ALA A 38 -1.69 12.84 -5.76
CA ALA A 38 -3.12 13.01 -6.01
C ALA A 38 -3.69 14.14 -5.12
N LEU A 39 -4.49 14.99 -5.75
CA LEU A 39 -5.42 15.92 -5.11
C LEU A 39 -6.73 15.90 -5.91
N PRO A 40 -7.90 16.14 -5.30
CA PRO A 40 -9.16 16.23 -6.05
C PRO A 40 -9.16 17.32 -7.13
N SER A 41 -8.33 18.36 -6.97
CA SER A 41 -8.19 19.43 -7.96
C SER A 41 -7.26 19.10 -9.14
N LEU A 42 -6.63 17.92 -9.16
CA LEU A 42 -5.68 17.49 -10.18
C LEU A 42 -6.24 16.28 -10.92
N ASP A 43 -6.08 16.25 -12.24
CA ASP A 43 -6.23 15.01 -12.98
C ASP A 43 -5.06 14.09 -12.67
N ASN A 44 -5.34 12.85 -12.28
CA ASN A 44 -4.34 11.90 -11.81
C ASN A 44 -4.87 10.47 -11.92
N ASP A 45 -3.94 9.51 -11.87
CA ASP A 45 -4.22 8.10 -12.14
C ASP A 45 -5.13 7.44 -11.08
N SER A 46 -5.36 8.04 -9.90
CA SER A 46 -6.32 7.52 -8.91
C SER A 46 -7.78 7.67 -9.33
N ASN A 47 -8.07 8.44 -10.39
CA ASN A 47 -9.42 8.60 -10.92
C ASN A 47 -9.86 7.44 -11.84
N LEU A 48 -8.95 6.55 -12.23
CA LEU A 48 -9.25 5.45 -13.15
C LEU A 48 -10.24 4.44 -12.56
N ILE A 49 -11.13 3.92 -13.40
CA ILE A 49 -12.07 2.84 -13.08
C ILE A 49 -12.22 1.88 -14.28
N PRO A 50 -12.50 0.59 -14.06
CA PRO A 50 -12.91 -0.32 -15.14
C PRO A 50 -14.34 0.01 -15.58
N THR A 51 -14.47 0.92 -16.55
CA THR A 51 -15.77 1.47 -17.00
C THR A 51 -16.73 0.41 -17.56
N GLU A 52 -16.21 -0.77 -17.93
CA GLU A 52 -17.02 -1.91 -18.33
C GLU A 52 -17.87 -2.53 -17.19
N TYR A 53 -17.49 -2.31 -15.92
CA TYR A 53 -18.15 -2.90 -14.74
C TYR A 53 -18.53 -1.86 -13.69
N PHE A 54 -17.95 -0.67 -13.74
CA PHE A 54 -18.12 0.37 -12.73
C PHE A 54 -18.42 1.72 -13.38
N THR A 55 -19.28 2.51 -12.74
CA THR A 55 -19.50 3.90 -13.09
C THR A 55 -18.75 4.81 -12.13
N GLU A 56 -18.51 6.05 -12.55
CA GLU A 56 -17.98 7.06 -11.64
C GLU A 56 -18.93 7.25 -10.45
N GLY A 57 -18.34 7.35 -9.26
CA GLY A 57 -19.12 7.57 -8.05
C GLY A 57 -19.73 8.97 -8.05
N VAL A 58 -21.06 9.04 -7.90
CA VAL A 58 -21.88 10.25 -8.04
C VAL A 58 -21.65 11.27 -6.91
N SER A 59 -21.16 10.83 -5.73
CA SER A 59 -20.92 11.70 -4.58
C SER A 59 -19.76 11.18 -3.72
N LYS A 60 -18.73 12.01 -3.54
CA LYS A 60 -17.59 11.73 -2.65
C LYS A 60 -17.89 12.21 -1.24
N LYS A 61 -18.42 11.31 -0.41
CA LYS A 61 -18.87 11.62 0.97
C LYS A 61 -17.77 11.52 2.02
N ALA A 62 -16.62 10.96 1.66
CA ALA A 62 -15.46 10.81 2.51
C ALA A 62 -14.20 11.31 1.79
N ASP A 63 -13.12 11.39 2.53
CA ASP A 63 -11.77 11.54 1.99
C ASP A 63 -11.04 10.19 2.10
N CYS A 64 -10.08 9.96 1.21
CA CYS A 64 -9.09 8.90 1.34
C CYS A 64 -7.70 9.53 1.34
N PHE A 65 -7.00 9.44 2.47
CA PHE A 65 -5.59 9.77 2.54
C PHE A 65 -4.78 8.52 2.22
N PHE A 66 -4.20 8.47 1.02
CA PHE A 66 -3.46 7.31 0.50
C PHE A 66 -1.95 7.51 0.59
N VAL A 67 -1.25 6.63 1.30
CA VAL A 67 0.22 6.61 1.37
C VAL A 67 0.75 5.46 0.51
N HIS A 68 1.33 5.82 -0.63
CA HIS A 68 1.84 4.87 -1.62
C HIS A 68 3.03 4.04 -1.08
N PRO A 69 3.30 2.84 -1.64
CA PRO A 69 4.47 2.03 -1.27
C PRO A 69 5.77 2.66 -1.77
N THR A 70 6.91 2.03 -1.47
CA THR A 70 8.19 2.43 -2.08
C THR A 70 8.21 2.04 -3.57
N GLY A 71 8.46 3.04 -4.41
CA GLY A 71 8.84 2.96 -5.81
C GLY A 71 10.33 3.25 -6.02
N PHE A 72 11.11 3.46 -4.96
CA PHE A 72 12.53 3.82 -5.04
C PHE A 72 13.44 2.61 -4.80
N PHE A 73 14.19 2.22 -5.84
CA PHE A 73 15.01 0.99 -5.85
C PHE A 73 16.51 1.27 -6.09
N LEU A 74 16.94 2.52 -6.00
CA LEU A 74 18.32 2.94 -6.27
C LEU A 74 19.18 2.98 -4.99
N ASP A 75 20.45 3.37 -5.16
CA ASP A 75 21.55 3.30 -4.18
C ASP A 75 21.70 4.54 -3.28
N ASP A 76 20.70 5.41 -3.23
CA ASP A 76 20.59 6.43 -2.17
C ASP A 76 19.66 5.95 -1.04
N TRP A 77 19.74 6.56 0.14
CA TRP A 77 18.86 6.18 1.26
C TRP A 77 17.42 6.61 1.05
N ASN A 78 17.20 7.78 0.43
CA ASN A 78 15.89 8.31 0.14
C ASN A 78 15.84 8.88 -1.28
N GLY A 79 14.75 8.61 -1.99
CA GLY A 79 14.54 9.10 -3.35
C GLY A 79 14.14 10.57 -3.37
N ASP A 80 14.63 11.28 -4.38
CA ASP A 80 14.13 12.61 -4.73
C ASP A 80 12.66 12.54 -5.20
N ILE A 81 11.90 13.60 -4.96
CA ILE A 81 10.47 13.73 -5.31
C ILE A 81 10.30 14.21 -6.77
N SER A 82 11.37 14.20 -7.59
CA SER A 82 11.29 14.52 -9.01
C SER A 82 10.19 13.73 -9.72
N LYS A 83 9.29 14.45 -10.40
CA LYS A 83 8.24 13.87 -11.24
C LYS A 83 8.80 13.17 -12.48
N MET A 84 10.05 13.47 -12.86
CA MET A 84 10.76 12.85 -13.98
C MET A 84 11.61 11.65 -13.52
N SER A 85 11.07 10.81 -12.64
CA SER A 85 11.77 9.64 -12.12
C SER A 85 10.95 8.35 -12.30
N SER A 86 11.65 7.23 -12.38
CA SER A 86 11.04 5.90 -12.33
C SER A 86 10.22 5.67 -11.05
N ALA A 87 10.63 6.30 -9.93
CA ALA A 87 9.90 6.24 -8.67
C ALA A 87 8.54 6.95 -8.78
N SER A 88 8.49 8.15 -9.38
CA SER A 88 7.25 8.87 -9.68
C SER A 88 6.33 8.05 -10.59
N ASP A 89 6.87 7.39 -11.61
CA ASP A 89 6.11 6.51 -12.50
C ASP A 89 5.49 5.31 -11.76
N ARG A 90 6.21 4.72 -10.80
CA ARG A 90 5.67 3.67 -9.93
C ARG A 90 4.58 4.20 -9.02
N VAL A 91 4.70 5.43 -8.51
CA VAL A 91 3.64 6.07 -7.72
C VAL A 91 2.38 6.21 -8.57
N ARG A 92 2.47 6.73 -9.80
CA ARG A 92 1.34 6.81 -10.74
C ARG A 92 0.64 5.47 -10.94
N LEU A 93 1.42 4.39 -11.09
CA LEU A 93 0.88 3.05 -11.24
C LEU A 93 0.18 2.53 -9.96
N THR A 94 0.70 2.88 -8.78
CA THR A 94 0.03 2.56 -7.51
C THR A 94 -1.25 3.38 -7.31
N LEU A 95 -1.30 4.63 -7.78
CA LEU A 95 -2.55 5.40 -7.77
C LEU A 95 -3.62 4.71 -8.63
N ALA A 96 -3.25 4.30 -9.84
CA ALA A 96 -4.14 3.58 -10.76
C ALA A 96 -4.64 2.25 -10.22
N THR A 97 -3.79 1.48 -9.53
CA THR A 97 -4.08 0.09 -9.18
C THR A 97 -4.43 -0.15 -7.71
N GLN A 98 -4.24 0.85 -6.86
CA GLN A 98 -4.44 0.74 -5.41
C GLN A 98 -5.35 1.87 -4.90
N ALA A 99 -4.94 3.13 -5.05
CA ALA A 99 -5.70 4.28 -4.53
C ALA A 99 -7.09 4.41 -5.20
N SER A 100 -7.18 4.09 -6.48
CA SER A 100 -8.42 4.11 -7.26
C SER A 100 -9.53 3.22 -6.71
N ALA A 101 -9.20 2.21 -5.89
CA ALA A 101 -10.21 1.38 -5.23
C ALA A 101 -11.15 2.23 -4.36
N PHE A 102 -10.66 3.34 -3.80
CA PHE A 102 -11.42 4.19 -2.90
C PHE A 102 -12.18 5.32 -3.61
N ASN A 103 -11.93 5.54 -4.90
CA ASN A 103 -12.49 6.68 -5.64
C ASN A 103 -14.01 6.58 -5.87
N GLU A 104 -14.70 5.52 -5.42
CA GLU A 104 -16.16 5.47 -5.46
C GLU A 104 -16.77 6.49 -4.49
N GLY A 105 -16.39 6.40 -3.22
CA GLY A 105 -16.93 7.21 -2.14
C GLY A 105 -15.98 8.30 -1.63
N CYS A 106 -14.71 8.28 -2.05
CA CYS A 106 -13.68 9.19 -1.53
C CYS A 106 -13.14 10.19 -2.55
N GLU A 107 -12.86 11.40 -2.07
CA GLU A 107 -11.86 12.30 -2.64
C GLU A 107 -10.46 11.80 -2.26
N ILE A 108 -9.57 11.60 -3.23
CA ILE A 108 -8.24 11.00 -2.98
C ILE A 108 -7.19 12.09 -2.76
N TYR A 109 -6.45 11.95 -1.66
CA TYR A 109 -5.29 12.76 -1.31
C TYR A 109 -4.09 11.84 -1.13
N ALA A 110 -3.04 12.03 -1.93
CA ALA A 110 -1.81 11.23 -1.84
C ALA A 110 -0.58 12.13 -1.97
N PRO A 111 0.29 12.20 -0.95
CA PRO A 111 1.52 12.98 -1.03
C PRO A 111 2.59 12.21 -1.82
N PHE A 112 3.47 12.95 -2.51
CA PHE A 112 4.82 12.45 -2.70
C PHE A 112 5.61 12.65 -1.41
N TYR A 113 6.51 11.72 -1.10
CA TYR A 113 7.41 11.82 0.05
C TYR A 113 8.79 11.28 -0.34
N ARG A 114 9.84 11.64 0.41
CA ARG A 114 11.20 11.13 0.20
C ARG A 114 11.28 9.67 0.62
N GLN A 115 10.77 8.79 -0.24
CA GLN A 115 10.66 7.35 -0.03
C GLN A 115 12.00 6.76 0.42
N ALA A 116 12.00 5.99 1.50
CA ALA A 116 13.18 5.21 1.85
C ALA A 116 13.40 4.14 0.76
N THR A 117 14.66 3.93 0.38
CA THR A 117 15.02 2.92 -0.62
C THR A 117 14.51 1.55 -0.20
N TYR A 118 14.15 0.74 -1.19
CA TYR A 118 13.65 -0.60 -0.97
C TYR A 118 14.58 -1.43 -0.06
N SER A 119 15.91 -1.26 -0.18
CA SER A 119 16.87 -1.96 0.68
C SER A 119 16.77 -1.59 2.16
N ALA A 120 16.31 -0.38 2.51
CA ALA A 120 16.06 0.02 3.90
C ALA A 120 14.91 -0.80 4.54
N ILE A 121 13.99 -1.32 3.72
CA ILE A 121 12.84 -2.11 4.16
C ILE A 121 13.17 -3.60 4.23
N VAL A 122 13.82 -4.14 3.20
CA VAL A 122 14.04 -5.60 3.07
C VAL A 122 15.35 -6.10 3.63
N SER A 123 16.27 -5.19 3.95
CA SER A 123 17.54 -5.52 4.59
C SER A 123 17.74 -4.69 5.85
N ASP A 124 18.23 -5.36 6.91
CA ASP A 124 18.56 -4.70 8.17
C ASP A 124 19.92 -3.99 8.02
N GLN A 125 19.90 -2.70 7.70
CA GLN A 125 21.08 -1.83 7.66
C GLN A 125 21.24 -1.02 8.95
N GLY A 126 20.62 -1.47 10.05
CA GLY A 126 20.68 -0.81 11.35
C GLY A 126 20.21 0.64 11.31
N VAL A 127 21.03 1.54 11.87
CA VAL A 127 20.71 2.97 12.02
C VAL A 127 20.42 3.66 10.69
N ASN A 128 21.04 3.23 9.59
CA ASN A 128 20.81 3.85 8.28
C ASN A 128 19.38 3.62 7.78
N SER A 129 18.86 2.38 7.91
CA SER A 129 17.47 2.08 7.58
C SER A 129 16.50 2.87 8.46
N ILE A 130 16.78 2.98 9.76
CA ILE A 130 15.96 3.75 10.71
C ILE A 130 15.89 5.22 10.30
N MET A 131 17.04 5.85 10.03
CA MET A 131 17.09 7.26 9.65
C MET A 131 16.40 7.53 8.31
N ALA A 132 16.53 6.62 7.34
CA ALA A 132 15.84 6.72 6.05
C ALA A 132 14.31 6.64 6.22
N LEU A 133 13.84 5.70 7.04
CA LEU A 133 12.42 5.55 7.39
C LEU A 133 11.88 6.74 8.18
N ASP A 134 12.66 7.31 9.09
CA ASP A 134 12.28 8.50 9.86
C ASP A 134 12.13 9.72 8.96
N LEU A 135 13.04 9.92 8.00
CA LEU A 135 12.92 11.01 7.03
C LEU A 135 11.66 10.87 6.16
N ALA A 136 11.43 9.67 5.63
CA ALA A 136 10.23 9.37 4.83
C ALA A 136 8.95 9.60 5.65
N TYR A 137 8.95 9.21 6.92
CA TYR A 137 7.82 9.42 7.81
C TYR A 137 7.57 10.89 8.16
N GLU A 138 8.63 11.70 8.33
CA GLU A 138 8.49 13.14 8.58
C GLU A 138 7.64 13.80 7.49
N ASP A 139 7.88 13.43 6.23
CA ASP A 139 7.13 13.90 5.07
C ASP A 139 5.66 13.42 5.09
N VAL A 140 5.41 12.15 5.43
CA VAL A 140 4.04 11.62 5.60
C VAL A 140 3.28 12.34 6.73
N LEU A 141 3.93 12.61 7.86
CA LEU A 141 3.32 13.33 8.97
C LEU A 141 3.00 14.78 8.58
N ASN A 142 3.93 15.47 7.92
CA ASN A 142 3.74 16.86 7.51
C ASN A 142 2.65 17.01 6.45
N SER A 143 2.59 16.11 5.47
CA SER A 143 1.51 16.09 4.47
C SER A 143 0.16 15.80 5.10
N PHE A 144 0.09 14.86 6.04
CA PHE A 144 -1.17 14.55 6.73
C PHE A 144 -1.67 15.74 7.56
N LYS A 145 -0.78 16.42 8.29
CA LYS A 145 -1.13 17.65 9.03
C LYS A 145 -1.63 18.73 8.09
N HIS A 146 -0.95 18.94 6.96
CA HIS A 146 -1.38 19.90 5.94
C HIS A 146 -2.76 19.53 5.39
N TYR A 147 -2.98 18.27 5.03
CA TYR A 147 -4.29 17.78 4.58
C TYR A 147 -5.39 18.02 5.61
N ARG A 148 -5.15 17.65 6.87
CA ARG A 148 -6.10 17.84 7.96
C ARG A 148 -6.48 19.32 8.12
N GLU A 149 -5.50 20.21 8.07
CA GLU A 149 -5.69 21.64 8.35
C GLU A 149 -6.28 22.42 7.17
N ASN A 150 -5.99 22.01 5.93
CA ASN A 150 -6.29 22.80 4.73
C ASN A 150 -7.30 22.15 3.78
N TYR A 151 -7.45 20.83 3.83
CA TYR A 151 -8.29 20.08 2.89
C TYR A 151 -9.44 19.33 3.56
N ASN A 152 -9.21 18.71 4.72
CA ASN A 152 -10.25 17.96 5.42
C ASN A 152 -11.27 18.91 6.04
N LYS A 153 -12.43 19.04 5.38
CA LYS A 153 -13.56 19.88 5.83
C LYS A 153 -14.52 19.07 6.69
N SER A 154 -13.99 18.42 7.73
CA SER A 154 -14.75 17.50 8.61
C SER A 154 -15.38 16.31 7.86
N LYS A 155 -14.77 15.87 6.76
CA LYS A 155 -15.21 14.67 6.05
C LYS A 155 -14.71 13.42 6.77
N PRO A 156 -15.50 12.33 6.81
CA PRO A 156 -15.01 11.02 7.24
C PRO A 156 -13.76 10.63 6.46
N LEU A 157 -12.82 9.98 7.14
CA LEU A 157 -11.52 9.62 6.58
C LEU A 157 -11.38 8.10 6.42
N VAL A 158 -11.04 7.68 5.21
CA VAL A 158 -10.38 6.40 4.96
C VAL A 158 -8.87 6.63 4.95
N LEU A 159 -8.13 5.95 5.81
CA LEU A 159 -6.66 5.94 5.74
C LEU A 159 -6.26 4.70 4.94
N ALA A 160 -5.59 4.85 3.80
CA ALA A 160 -5.22 3.71 2.97
C ALA A 160 -3.73 3.73 2.65
N ALA A 161 -3.10 2.56 2.59
CA ALA A 161 -1.68 2.48 2.30
C ALA A 161 -1.24 1.08 1.87
N HIS A 162 -0.05 1.00 1.26
CA HIS A 162 0.61 -0.26 0.93
C HIS A 162 2.05 -0.30 1.40
N SER A 163 2.53 -1.45 1.87
CA SER A 163 3.96 -1.73 2.15
C SER A 163 4.61 -0.65 3.05
N GLN A 164 5.62 0.08 2.58
CA GLN A 164 6.25 1.19 3.31
C GLN A 164 5.23 2.26 3.76
N GLY A 165 4.23 2.56 2.94
CA GLY A 165 3.15 3.46 3.33
C GLY A 165 2.33 2.91 4.50
N ALA A 166 2.07 1.59 4.53
CA ALA A 166 1.33 0.96 5.63
C ALA A 166 2.14 1.00 6.94
N LEU A 167 3.46 0.82 6.86
CA LEU A 167 4.38 1.05 7.99
C LEU A 167 4.29 2.50 8.50
N HIS A 168 4.27 3.49 7.61
CA HIS A 168 4.15 4.89 8.01
C HIS A 168 2.78 5.22 8.60
N CYS A 169 1.70 4.70 8.03
CA CYS A 169 0.35 4.88 8.54
C CYS A 169 0.13 4.22 9.91
N GLN A 170 0.78 3.09 10.18
CA GLN A 170 0.82 2.51 11.53
C GLN A 170 1.36 3.52 12.55
N ARG A 171 2.51 4.15 12.25
CA ARG A 171 3.09 5.18 13.11
C ARG A 171 2.18 6.42 13.21
N LEU A 172 1.60 6.84 12.09
CA LEU A 172 0.69 7.98 12.03
C LEU A 172 -0.52 7.81 12.96
N LEU A 173 -1.14 6.62 12.99
CA LEU A 173 -2.25 6.30 13.89
C LEU A 173 -1.85 6.35 15.37
N SER A 174 -0.56 6.18 15.69
CA SER A 174 -0.02 6.26 17.05
C SER A 174 0.37 7.67 17.50
N GLU A 175 0.33 8.67 16.60
CA GLU A 175 0.73 10.03 16.92
C GLU A 175 -0.21 10.66 17.97
N PRO A 176 0.30 11.09 19.14
CA PRO A 176 -0.53 11.66 20.19
C PRO A 176 -1.33 12.88 19.71
N SER A 177 -0.74 13.69 18.84
CA SER A 177 -1.36 14.91 18.28
C SER A 177 -2.48 14.64 17.26
N LEU A 178 -2.64 13.39 16.81
CA LEU A 178 -3.64 12.99 15.82
C LEU A 178 -4.69 12.02 16.40
N LYS A 179 -4.50 11.56 17.65
CA LYS A 179 -5.33 10.54 18.27
C LYS A 179 -6.82 10.89 18.27
N GLU A 180 -7.18 12.10 18.69
CA GLU A 180 -8.59 12.51 18.71
C GLU A 180 -9.17 12.63 17.30
N PHE A 181 -8.40 13.20 16.37
CA PHE A 181 -8.82 13.30 14.98
C PHE A 181 -9.15 11.93 14.37
N PHE A 182 -8.28 10.93 14.56
CA PHE A 182 -8.56 9.57 14.06
C PHE A 182 -9.75 8.93 14.76
N LYS A 183 -9.88 9.09 16.08
CA LYS A 183 -11.02 8.54 16.82
C LYS A 183 -12.36 9.12 16.36
N GLU A 184 -12.39 10.40 15.98
CA GLU A 184 -13.59 11.10 15.53
C GLU A 184 -13.90 10.89 14.05
N ASN A 185 -12.89 10.75 13.19
CA ASN A 185 -13.08 10.81 11.72
C ASN A 185 -12.78 9.50 11.00
N LEU A 186 -12.09 8.52 11.61
CA LEU A 186 -11.63 7.33 10.89
C LEU A 186 -12.79 6.36 10.60
N VAL A 187 -13.10 6.20 9.32
CA VAL A 187 -13.98 5.13 8.82
C VAL A 187 -13.27 3.79 9.02
N ALA A 188 -12.10 3.62 8.39
CA ALA A 188 -11.23 2.46 8.52
C ALA A 188 -9.82 2.79 8.01
N ALA A 189 -8.83 2.06 8.52
CA ALA A 189 -7.45 2.11 8.04
C ALA A 189 -7.11 0.83 7.26
N TYR A 190 -6.87 0.93 5.95
CA TYR A 190 -6.43 -0.16 5.07
C TYR A 190 -4.89 -0.17 5.00
N LEU A 191 -4.25 -0.92 5.89
CA LEU A 191 -2.79 -1.05 6.00
C LEU A 191 -2.32 -2.34 5.32
N ILE A 192 -2.37 -2.36 3.99
CA ILE A 192 -2.21 -3.58 3.19
C ILE A 192 -0.73 -3.83 2.83
N GLY A 193 -0.32 -5.09 2.67
CA GLY A 193 1.06 -5.47 2.31
C GLY A 193 2.06 -5.31 3.47
N TYR A 194 1.56 -5.07 4.67
CA TYR A 194 2.39 -4.95 5.86
C TYR A 194 1.63 -5.45 7.10
N PRO A 195 1.32 -6.76 7.17
CA PRO A 195 0.51 -7.28 8.27
C PRO A 195 1.24 -7.07 9.61
N LEU A 196 0.52 -6.47 10.55
CA LEU A 196 0.96 -6.06 11.87
C LEU A 196 0.66 -7.15 12.90
N ASP A 197 1.49 -7.14 13.94
CA ASP A 197 1.29 -7.95 15.12
C ASP A 197 0.05 -7.50 15.92
N ALA A 198 -0.68 -8.45 16.50
CA ALA A 198 -1.85 -8.21 17.33
C ALA A 198 -1.60 -7.20 18.46
N GLN A 199 -0.42 -7.29 19.11
CA GLN A 199 -0.05 -6.40 20.21
C GLN A 199 0.03 -4.94 19.74
N ILE A 200 0.60 -4.71 18.56
CA ILE A 200 0.78 -3.37 18.02
C ILE A 200 -0.58 -2.71 17.72
N ILE A 201 -1.52 -3.46 17.16
CA ILE A 201 -2.87 -2.93 16.92
C ILE A 201 -3.54 -2.50 18.22
N LYS A 202 -3.37 -3.31 19.27
CA LYS A 202 -3.86 -2.99 20.62
C LYS A 202 -3.19 -1.73 21.20
N GLU A 203 -1.89 -1.56 21.01
CA GLU A 203 -1.13 -0.38 21.47
C GLU A 203 -1.57 0.91 20.77
N ILE A 204 -1.84 0.86 19.45
CA ILE A 204 -2.37 2.00 18.69
C ILE A 204 -3.80 2.36 19.16
N GLY A 205 -4.54 1.38 19.69
CA GLY A 205 -5.88 1.59 20.26
C GLY A 205 -7.02 1.40 19.25
N PHE A 206 -6.78 0.64 18.18
CA PHE A 206 -7.82 0.21 17.23
C PHE A 206 -8.01 -1.31 17.30
N LYS A 207 -9.06 -1.81 16.64
CA LYS A 207 -9.29 -3.26 16.46
C LYS A 207 -8.97 -3.70 15.04
N THR A 208 -8.56 -4.95 14.87
CA THR A 208 -8.56 -5.59 13.55
C THR A 208 -10.01 -5.76 13.09
N SER A 209 -10.29 -5.52 11.81
CA SER A 209 -11.60 -5.75 11.22
C SER A 209 -11.98 -7.23 11.26
N SER A 210 -13.20 -7.50 11.71
CA SER A 210 -13.81 -8.84 11.79
C SER A 210 -15.14 -8.94 11.04
N SER A 211 -15.72 -7.80 10.65
CA SER A 211 -16.97 -7.69 9.87
C SER A 211 -16.80 -6.76 8.66
N PRO A 212 -17.57 -6.98 7.57
CA PRO A 212 -17.62 -6.06 6.42
C PRO A 212 -18.07 -4.63 6.73
N ASP A 213 -18.67 -4.37 7.90
CA ASP A 213 -19.16 -3.04 8.30
C ASP A 213 -18.55 -2.52 9.61
N ASP A 214 -17.46 -3.13 10.09
CA ASP A 214 -16.69 -2.53 11.18
C ASP A 214 -16.26 -1.09 10.80
N ILE A 215 -16.36 -0.16 11.73
CA ILE A 215 -15.79 1.19 11.62
C ILE A 215 -14.75 1.39 12.72
N ASN A 216 -13.92 2.43 12.61
CA ASN A 216 -12.82 2.66 13.55
C ASN A 216 -11.94 1.40 13.72
N CYS A 217 -11.58 0.78 12.60
CA CYS A 217 -10.84 -0.49 12.58
C CYS A 217 -9.68 -0.47 11.58
N ILE A 218 -8.76 -1.41 11.75
CA ILE A 218 -7.65 -1.68 10.85
C ILE A 218 -7.98 -2.91 9.99
N VAL A 219 -7.84 -2.76 8.67
CA VAL A 219 -7.86 -3.83 7.67
C VAL A 219 -6.43 -4.02 7.20
N GLN A 220 -5.91 -5.24 7.30
CA GLN A 220 -4.55 -5.56 6.87
C GLN A 220 -4.45 -6.99 6.40
N TYR A 221 -3.54 -7.25 5.48
CA TYR A 221 -3.16 -8.58 5.03
C TYR A 221 -1.90 -8.46 4.16
N GLY A 222 -1.21 -9.59 3.97
CA GLY A 222 -0.25 -9.77 2.88
C GLY A 222 -0.56 -11.10 2.21
N ALA A 223 -0.82 -11.06 0.90
CA ALA A 223 -1.24 -12.21 0.13
C ALA A 223 -0.05 -13.10 -0.24
N VAL A 224 -0.26 -14.40 -0.11
CA VAL A 224 0.69 -15.44 -0.54
C VAL A 224 -0.04 -16.54 -1.30
N GLY A 225 0.69 -17.29 -2.13
CA GLY A 225 0.17 -18.49 -2.78
C GLY A 225 0.03 -19.67 -1.81
N GLU A 226 -0.87 -20.60 -2.14
CA GLU A 226 -1.05 -21.88 -1.45
C GLU A 226 0.28 -22.62 -1.24
N GLY A 227 0.58 -22.96 0.02
CA GLY A 227 1.81 -23.65 0.41
C GLY A 227 3.01 -22.74 0.70
N ALA A 228 2.85 -21.41 0.65
CA ALA A 228 3.89 -20.49 1.08
C ALA A 228 4.25 -20.74 2.54
N ARG A 229 5.54 -20.79 2.86
CA ARG A 229 5.97 -20.99 4.26
C ARG A 229 5.82 -19.71 5.07
N ASN A 230 6.31 -18.61 4.50
CA ASN A 230 6.41 -17.29 5.13
C ASN A 230 5.97 -16.21 4.15
N ILE A 231 5.72 -15.00 4.66
CA ILE A 231 5.64 -13.80 3.82
C ILE A 231 7.06 -13.40 3.39
N THR A 232 7.20 -13.09 2.12
CA THR A 232 8.37 -12.40 1.58
C THR A 232 7.91 -11.01 1.16
N LEU A 233 8.70 -9.98 1.44
CA LEU A 233 8.49 -8.68 0.80
C LEU A 233 9.31 -8.69 -0.49
N GLY A 234 8.63 -8.80 -1.64
CA GLY A 234 9.26 -8.81 -2.97
C GLY A 234 10.16 -10.02 -3.25
N GLY A 235 9.85 -11.16 -2.67
CA GLY A 235 10.24 -12.49 -3.16
C GLY A 235 11.66 -12.96 -2.83
N ILE A 236 12.49 -12.19 -2.14
CA ILE A 236 13.93 -12.53 -2.01
C ILE A 236 14.31 -13.09 -0.64
N ARG A 237 13.60 -12.77 0.45
CA ARG A 237 13.91 -13.31 1.79
C ARG A 237 12.67 -13.51 2.65
N GLU A 238 12.68 -14.60 3.42
CA GLU A 238 11.71 -14.85 4.49
C GLU A 238 11.78 -13.70 5.49
N ARG A 239 10.63 -13.09 5.79
CA ARG A 239 10.57 -11.98 6.72
C ARG A 239 10.42 -12.50 8.15
N LEU A 240 11.54 -12.60 8.85
CA LEU A 240 11.56 -12.94 10.29
C LEU A 240 11.28 -11.74 11.19
N LYS A 241 11.37 -10.50 10.68
CA LYS A 241 11.16 -9.26 11.44
C LYS A 241 10.47 -8.16 10.64
N PHE A 242 9.64 -7.37 11.31
CA PHE A 242 8.96 -6.20 10.75
C PHE A 242 9.48 -4.94 11.45
N TRP A 243 9.66 -3.87 10.67
CA TRP A 243 9.80 -2.54 11.26
C TRP A 243 8.50 -2.20 11.97
N LEU A 244 8.62 -1.79 13.22
CA LEU A 244 7.54 -1.30 14.05
C LEU A 244 8.01 -0.01 14.72
N TYR A 245 7.11 0.95 14.87
CA TYR A 245 7.39 2.14 15.66
C TYR A 245 6.99 1.91 17.12
N GLY A 246 7.90 2.20 18.04
CA GLY A 246 7.66 2.10 19.48
C GLY A 246 8.85 2.66 20.27
N ASN A 247 8.64 3.08 21.51
CA ASN A 247 9.69 3.68 22.36
C ASN A 247 10.45 4.86 21.70
N GLY A 248 9.79 5.61 20.82
CA GLY A 248 10.36 6.79 20.15
C GLY A 248 11.18 6.51 18.88
N GLY A 249 11.19 5.29 18.35
CA GLY A 249 11.91 4.96 17.11
C GLY A 249 11.41 3.73 16.37
N TYR A 250 11.94 3.50 15.18
CA TYR A 250 11.72 2.27 14.41
C TYR A 250 12.63 1.15 14.91
N HIS A 251 12.04 -0.03 15.08
CA HIS A 251 12.74 -1.24 15.49
C HIS A 251 12.31 -2.44 14.64
N LEU A 252 13.25 -3.28 14.25
CA LEU A 252 12.94 -4.60 13.71
C LEU A 252 12.59 -5.56 14.84
N ARG A 253 11.34 -6.04 14.88
CA ARG A 253 10.89 -7.06 15.83
C ARG A 253 10.38 -8.28 15.12
N GLY A 254 10.54 -9.44 15.76
CA GLY A 254 9.87 -10.66 15.34
C GLY A 254 8.36 -10.46 15.36
N VAL A 255 7.65 -11.20 14.51
CA VAL A 255 6.20 -11.27 14.57
C VAL A 255 5.82 -12.49 15.39
N GLU A 256 5.00 -12.27 16.40
CA GLU A 256 4.50 -13.35 17.24
C GLU A 256 3.15 -13.87 16.72
N SER A 257 2.26 -12.95 16.34
CA SER A 257 0.93 -13.30 15.80
C SER A 257 0.42 -12.24 14.83
N LEU A 258 0.36 -12.57 13.54
CA LEU A 258 -0.28 -11.70 12.53
C LEU A 258 -1.80 -11.71 12.70
N THR A 259 -2.43 -10.55 12.49
CA THR A 259 -3.89 -10.41 12.49
C THR A 259 -4.40 -9.94 11.14
N SER A 260 -4.52 -10.87 10.18
CA SER A 260 -5.03 -10.52 8.84
C SER A 260 -6.55 -10.52 8.75
N THR A 261 -7.06 -9.67 7.86
CA THR A 261 -8.45 -9.65 7.39
C THR A 261 -8.52 -10.35 6.03
N ASN A 262 -9.45 -11.30 5.84
CA ASN A 262 -9.69 -11.89 4.51
C ASN A 262 -10.50 -10.91 3.64
N PRO A 263 -9.95 -10.30 2.58
CA PRO A 263 -10.69 -9.36 1.74
C PRO A 263 -11.80 -10.02 0.90
N ALA A 264 -11.92 -11.35 0.87
CA ALA A 264 -13.06 -12.01 0.23
C ALA A 264 -14.36 -11.81 1.01
N MET A 265 -14.31 -11.76 2.36
CA MET A 265 -15.49 -11.68 3.23
C MET A 265 -15.37 -10.70 4.41
N TRP A 266 -14.22 -10.07 4.58
CA TRP A 266 -13.90 -9.08 5.63
C TRP A 266 -13.89 -9.61 7.06
N GLN A 267 -13.70 -10.92 7.20
CA GLN A 267 -13.60 -11.66 8.46
C GLN A 267 -12.32 -12.51 8.50
N THR A 268 -11.94 -12.97 9.70
CA THR A 268 -10.86 -13.93 9.88
C THR A 268 -11.44 -15.35 9.78
N SER A 269 -11.30 -16.00 8.61
CA SER A 269 -11.79 -17.36 8.38
C SER A 269 -10.69 -18.25 7.85
N SER A 270 -10.56 -19.44 8.43
CA SER A 270 -9.68 -20.53 7.96
C SER A 270 -10.22 -21.26 6.74
N GLU A 271 -11.50 -21.07 6.43
CA GLU A 271 -12.14 -21.69 5.27
C GLU A 271 -11.80 -20.93 3.99
N TRP A 272 -11.65 -21.67 2.90
CA TRP A 272 -11.46 -21.09 1.57
C TRP A 272 -12.71 -20.33 1.15
N GLN A 273 -12.53 -19.04 0.85
CA GLN A 273 -13.60 -18.16 0.38
C GLN A 273 -13.32 -17.71 -1.03
N LYS A 274 -14.32 -17.80 -1.91
CA LYS A 274 -14.21 -17.24 -3.25
C LYS A 274 -14.12 -15.73 -3.17
N VAL A 275 -13.15 -15.16 -3.89
CA VAL A 275 -13.06 -13.71 -4.03
C VAL A 275 -14.24 -13.23 -4.88
N PRO A 276 -14.94 -12.14 -4.49
CA PRO A 276 -16.04 -11.60 -5.28
C PRO A 276 -15.62 -11.30 -6.73
N ALA A 277 -16.55 -11.50 -7.66
CA ALA A 277 -16.31 -11.15 -9.06
C ALA A 277 -15.94 -9.66 -9.21
N ASN A 278 -15.26 -9.33 -10.32
CA ASN A 278 -14.79 -7.97 -10.62
C ASN A 278 -13.80 -7.40 -9.58
N SER A 279 -13.13 -8.27 -8.81
CA SER A 279 -12.13 -7.88 -7.82
C SER A 279 -10.74 -7.76 -8.40
N PHE A 280 -10.37 -8.64 -9.33
CA PHE A 280 -9.03 -8.65 -9.89
C PHE A 280 -8.92 -7.69 -11.07
N ILE A 281 -8.09 -6.65 -10.93
CA ILE A 281 -7.83 -5.65 -11.99
C ILE A 281 -6.40 -5.69 -12.51
N MET A 282 -6.22 -5.26 -13.76
CA MET A 282 -4.94 -5.11 -14.43
C MET A 282 -4.84 -3.75 -15.12
N PRO A 283 -3.74 -3.00 -14.94
CA PRO A 283 -3.51 -1.78 -15.69
C PRO A 283 -3.15 -2.10 -17.15
N LYS A 284 -3.70 -1.32 -18.10
CA LYS A 284 -3.32 -1.36 -19.51
C LYS A 284 -2.26 -0.30 -19.77
N ILE A 285 -1.00 -0.72 -19.77
CA ILE A 285 0.16 0.16 -19.95
C ILE A 285 0.57 0.17 -21.43
N LYS A 286 0.79 1.38 -21.97
CA LYS A 286 1.50 1.60 -23.22
C LYS A 286 2.92 2.10 -22.91
N GLY A 287 3.91 1.58 -23.64
CA GLY A 287 5.32 1.87 -23.38
C GLY A 287 6.01 0.82 -22.50
N GLN A 288 7.15 1.19 -21.92
CA GLN A 288 7.93 0.31 -21.05
C GLN A 288 7.18 0.05 -19.74
N ASN A 289 7.08 -1.21 -19.35
CA ASN A 289 6.41 -1.59 -18.12
C ASN A 289 7.34 -1.39 -16.92
N ILE A 290 7.19 -0.25 -16.24
CA ILE A 290 7.99 0.11 -15.07
C ILE A 290 7.74 -0.80 -13.86
N PHE A 291 6.59 -1.50 -13.80
CA PHE A 291 6.18 -2.28 -12.63
C PHE A 291 7.22 -3.34 -12.24
N PHE A 292 7.92 -3.90 -13.23
CA PHE A 292 8.92 -4.95 -13.04
C PHE A 292 10.36 -4.50 -13.36
N ASP A 293 10.57 -3.24 -13.77
CA ASP A 293 11.89 -2.73 -14.12
C ASP A 293 12.53 -1.98 -12.95
N PHE A 294 13.01 -2.75 -11.95
CA PHE A 294 13.59 -2.21 -10.71
C PHE A 294 14.93 -1.49 -10.90
N ALA A 295 15.55 -1.60 -12.09
CA ALA A 295 16.82 -0.96 -12.40
C ALA A 295 16.65 0.41 -13.09
N ALA A 296 15.44 0.74 -13.53
CA ALA A 296 15.15 2.04 -14.14
C ALA A 296 15.47 3.19 -13.18
N LYS A 297 16.12 4.23 -13.70
CA LYS A 297 16.45 5.46 -12.95
C LYS A 297 15.50 6.59 -13.34
N GLU A 298 15.54 6.93 -14.62
CA GLU A 298 14.74 8.00 -15.23
C GLU A 298 13.27 7.58 -15.41
N ALA A 299 12.41 8.58 -15.60
CA ALA A 299 11.04 8.33 -16.01
C ALA A 299 11.00 7.53 -17.33
N CYS A 300 10.21 6.48 -17.34
CA CYS A 300 9.84 5.75 -18.54
C CYS A 300 8.57 6.41 -19.05
N GLN A 301 8.56 6.94 -20.28
CA GLN A 301 7.38 7.60 -20.87
C GLN A 301 6.21 6.62 -21.09
N PHE A 302 5.59 6.16 -20.00
CA PHE A 302 4.52 5.19 -19.97
C PHE A 302 3.18 5.88 -19.74
N GLU A 303 2.16 5.30 -20.34
CA GLU A 303 0.79 5.80 -20.28
C GLU A 303 -0.10 4.68 -19.73
N ILE A 304 -0.91 5.01 -18.72
CA ILE A 304 -1.93 4.11 -18.18
C ILE A 304 -3.24 4.47 -18.85
N ASN A 305 -3.56 3.78 -19.94
CA ASN A 305 -4.73 4.15 -20.75
C ASN A 305 -6.05 3.84 -20.02
N ASN A 306 -6.08 2.74 -19.26
CA ASN A 306 -7.19 2.38 -18.39
C ASN A 306 -6.76 1.26 -17.42
N ILE A 307 -7.58 0.99 -16.39
CA ILE A 307 -7.57 -0.27 -15.64
C ILE A 307 -8.74 -1.14 -16.10
N ARG A 308 -8.52 -2.45 -16.17
CA ARG A 308 -9.54 -3.42 -16.61
C ARG A 308 -9.72 -4.52 -15.61
N VAL A 309 -10.93 -5.02 -15.52
CA VAL A 309 -11.18 -6.26 -14.78
C VAL A 309 -10.59 -7.43 -15.57
N ALA A 310 -9.86 -8.30 -14.89
CA ALA A 310 -9.29 -9.49 -15.50
C ALA A 310 -10.40 -10.50 -15.83
N GLU A 311 -10.34 -11.10 -17.02
CA GLU A 311 -11.36 -12.06 -17.50
C GLU A 311 -11.47 -13.30 -16.61
N ASN A 312 -10.33 -13.86 -16.19
CA ASN A 312 -10.30 -15.01 -15.28
C ASN A 312 -9.93 -14.56 -13.87
N GLN A 313 -10.84 -14.81 -12.92
CA GLN A 313 -10.72 -14.47 -11.50
C GLN A 313 -11.01 -15.68 -10.61
N ASP A 314 -10.63 -16.88 -11.06
CA ASP A 314 -10.62 -18.07 -10.22
C ASP A 314 -9.57 -17.88 -9.12
N ILE A 315 -10.03 -17.27 -8.02
CA ILE A 315 -9.26 -16.88 -6.84
C ILE A 315 -10.09 -17.24 -5.61
N GLU A 316 -9.49 -18.00 -4.72
CA GLU A 316 -9.98 -18.22 -3.36
C GLU A 316 -8.94 -17.74 -2.35
N ALA A 317 -9.39 -17.28 -1.19
CA ALA A 317 -8.53 -16.80 -0.11
C ALA A 317 -8.99 -17.32 1.25
N ARG A 318 -8.03 -17.60 2.13
CA ARG A 318 -8.26 -17.93 3.55
C ARG A 318 -7.19 -17.28 4.43
N VAL A 319 -7.50 -17.06 5.70
CA VAL A 319 -6.50 -16.68 6.70
C VAL A 319 -6.02 -17.94 7.39
N ARG A 320 -4.72 -18.19 7.34
CA ARG A 320 -4.09 -19.32 8.03
C ARG A 320 -4.00 -19.08 9.53
N ALA A 321 -3.67 -20.14 10.28
CA ALA A 321 -3.48 -20.06 11.72
C ALA A 321 -2.31 -19.13 12.14
N ASP A 322 -1.30 -18.96 11.28
CA ASP A 322 -0.21 -18.01 11.46
C ASP A 322 -0.56 -16.57 11.02
N GLY A 323 -1.82 -16.35 10.62
CA GLY A 323 -2.35 -15.06 10.21
C GLY A 323 -1.96 -14.62 8.80
N LEU A 324 -1.31 -15.45 7.97
CA LEU A 324 -1.08 -15.12 6.55
C LEU A 324 -2.35 -15.27 5.71
N LEU A 325 -2.53 -14.39 4.72
CA LEU A 325 -3.60 -14.50 3.74
C LEU A 325 -3.15 -15.42 2.61
N GLU A 326 -3.57 -16.68 2.64
CA GLU A 326 -3.24 -17.67 1.63
C GLU A 326 -4.26 -17.65 0.50
N THR A 327 -3.79 -17.73 -0.74
CA THR A 327 -4.60 -17.65 -1.95
C THR A 327 -4.34 -18.80 -2.91
N ARG A 328 -5.38 -19.23 -3.62
CA ARG A 328 -5.30 -20.29 -4.63
C ARG A 328 -6.22 -20.04 -5.81
N GLY A 329 -6.18 -20.94 -6.79
CA GLY A 329 -6.99 -20.89 -8.00
C GLY A 329 -6.13 -20.72 -9.26
N ASN A 330 -6.75 -20.90 -10.43
CA ASN A 330 -6.03 -20.86 -11.70
C ASN A 330 -5.39 -19.50 -11.98
N THR A 331 -6.01 -18.41 -11.53
CA THR A 331 -5.44 -17.07 -11.67
C THR A 331 -4.19 -16.89 -10.83
N ILE A 332 -4.21 -17.34 -9.57
CA ILE A 332 -3.04 -17.32 -8.68
C ILE A 332 -1.90 -18.14 -9.27
N LYS A 333 -2.18 -19.37 -9.73
CA LYS A 333 -1.18 -20.22 -10.39
C LYS A 333 -0.55 -19.53 -11.61
N ARG A 334 -1.35 -18.82 -12.42
CA ARG A 334 -0.86 -18.09 -13.60
C ARG A 334 0.05 -16.91 -13.23
N ILE A 335 -0.28 -16.17 -12.17
CA ILE A 335 0.55 -15.07 -11.67
C ILE A 335 1.88 -15.62 -11.16
N LEU A 336 1.84 -16.61 -10.28
CA LEU A 336 3.03 -17.18 -9.62
C LEU A 336 3.97 -17.91 -10.60
N LYS A 337 3.46 -18.46 -11.72
CA LYS A 337 4.31 -19.00 -12.79
C LYS A 337 5.32 -17.99 -13.35
N LYS A 338 5.09 -16.69 -13.17
CA LYS A 338 6.01 -15.63 -13.60
C LYS A 338 7.10 -15.31 -12.57
N ASN A 339 7.00 -15.83 -11.35
CA ASN A 339 7.98 -15.60 -10.30
C ASN A 339 9.21 -16.50 -10.56
N VAL A 340 10.23 -15.91 -11.17
CA VAL A 340 11.45 -16.62 -11.63
C VAL A 340 12.23 -17.26 -10.47
N ASN A 341 12.08 -16.72 -9.25
CA ASN A 341 12.71 -17.24 -8.02
C ASN A 341 11.90 -18.38 -7.36
N GLY A 342 10.76 -18.79 -7.92
CA GLY A 342 9.87 -19.78 -7.33
C GLY A 342 9.14 -19.31 -6.07
N SER A 343 9.23 -18.02 -5.73
CA SER A 343 8.52 -17.45 -4.58
C SER A 343 7.01 -17.52 -4.79
N LEU A 344 6.28 -17.81 -3.72
CA LEU A 344 4.83 -17.76 -3.66
C LEU A 344 4.34 -16.39 -3.19
N ASP A 345 5.14 -15.35 -3.43
CA ASP A 345 4.88 -13.97 -3.05
C ASP A 345 3.86 -13.31 -3.98
N LEU A 346 2.85 -12.67 -3.40
CA LEU A 346 1.87 -11.86 -4.11
C LEU A 346 1.82 -10.42 -3.60
N HIS A 347 2.82 -9.95 -2.85
CA HIS A 347 2.87 -8.62 -2.24
C HIS A 347 2.59 -7.47 -3.22
N ILE A 348 3.17 -7.53 -4.43
CA ILE A 348 2.91 -6.49 -5.45
C ILE A 348 1.47 -6.53 -6.00
N TRP A 349 0.72 -7.60 -5.73
CA TRP A 349 -0.62 -7.87 -6.21
C TRP A 349 -1.70 -7.71 -5.13
N ASP A 350 -1.32 -7.40 -3.88
CA ASP A 350 -2.23 -7.35 -2.73
C ASP A 350 -3.50 -6.54 -3.03
N TYR A 351 -3.34 -5.33 -3.58
CA TYR A 351 -4.48 -4.49 -3.96
C TYR A 351 -5.18 -5.02 -5.21
N GLN A 352 -4.44 -5.35 -6.26
CA GLN A 352 -5.02 -5.69 -7.55
C GLN A 352 -5.91 -6.92 -7.49
N LEU A 353 -5.54 -7.95 -6.72
CA LEU A 353 -6.33 -9.18 -6.57
C LEU A 353 -7.70 -8.96 -5.91
N PHE A 354 -7.81 -7.92 -5.08
CA PHE A 354 -8.99 -7.67 -4.25
C PHE A 354 -9.59 -6.28 -4.49
N TRP A 355 -9.19 -5.57 -5.55
CA TRP A 355 -9.51 -4.16 -5.81
C TRP A 355 -11.02 -3.88 -5.75
N GLY A 356 -11.83 -4.67 -6.46
CA GLY A 356 -13.29 -4.52 -6.47
C GLY A 356 -13.93 -4.84 -5.12
N SER A 357 -13.40 -5.83 -4.40
CA SER A 357 -13.82 -6.11 -3.04
C SER A 357 -13.53 -4.92 -2.11
N ILE A 358 -12.30 -4.38 -2.15
CA ILE A 358 -11.88 -3.21 -1.36
C ILE A 358 -12.79 -2.02 -1.65
N ARG A 359 -13.07 -1.75 -2.94
CA ARG A 359 -13.98 -0.69 -3.39
C ARG A 359 -15.37 -0.82 -2.73
N ALA A 360 -15.99 -1.99 -2.88
CA ALA A 360 -17.31 -2.24 -2.30
C ALA A 360 -17.30 -2.12 -0.76
N ASN A 361 -16.24 -2.58 -0.12
CA ASN A 361 -16.09 -2.53 1.33
C ASN A 361 -15.90 -1.10 1.86
N ALA A 362 -15.07 -0.30 1.21
CA ALA A 362 -14.89 1.11 1.57
C ALA A 362 -16.22 1.86 1.50
N SER A 363 -16.97 1.71 0.40
CA SER A 363 -18.30 2.31 0.24
C SER A 363 -19.29 1.86 1.32
N LYS A 364 -19.26 0.58 1.71
CA LYS A 364 -20.07 0.04 2.81
C LYS A 364 -19.72 0.66 4.16
N ARG A 365 -18.42 0.75 4.49
CA ARG A 365 -17.96 1.33 5.77
C ARG A 365 -18.21 2.83 5.86
N ILE A 366 -18.01 3.58 4.77
CA ILE A 366 -18.36 5.00 4.70
C ILE A 366 -19.85 5.19 4.98
N SER A 367 -20.71 4.39 4.34
CA SER A 367 -22.16 4.44 4.57
C SER A 367 -22.51 4.11 6.02
N LYS A 368 -21.87 3.11 6.62
CA LYS A 368 -22.06 2.73 8.02
C LYS A 368 -21.61 3.85 8.98
N PHE A 369 -20.46 4.46 8.72
CA PHE A 369 -19.92 5.55 9.54
C PHE A 369 -20.88 6.74 9.58
N LEU A 370 -21.43 7.14 8.43
CA LEU A 370 -22.42 8.23 8.29
C LEU A 370 -23.80 7.91 8.88
N GLN A 371 -24.09 6.64 9.20
CA GLN A 371 -25.31 6.26 9.92
C GLN A 371 -25.12 6.30 11.43
N CYS A 372 -23.87 6.18 11.89
CA CYS A 372 -23.53 6.15 13.32
C CYS A 372 -23.18 7.52 13.89
N ASN A 373 -22.87 8.50 13.04
CA ASN A 373 -22.52 9.88 13.38
C ASN A 373 -23.35 10.81 12.49
#